data_AF-A0A7S1CXY7-F1
#
_entry.id   AF-A0A7S1CXY7-F1
#
_cell.length_a   1.000
_cell.length_b   1.000
_cell.length_c   1.000
_cell.angle_alpha   90.00
_cell.angle_beta   90.00
_cell.angle_gamma   90.00
#
_symmetry.space_group_name_H-M   'P 1'
#
loop_
_entity.id
_entity.type
_entity.pdbx_description
1 polymer ?
#
loop_
_entity_poly.entity_id
_entity_poly.type
_entity_poly.pdbx_seq_one_letter_code
_entity_poly.pdbx_strand_id
1 'polypeptide(L)'
;DEEEKRKRVLAKLVESGIKLEELPQDEVESGDGEAIRAFSKWNGYLESMRRTGRDTRLKQLEDLKNRIGAWRSQTAAKSRTAPAAVLADHMVVLIAYTTASMKPGTKVERDALYAAGVRNREVDGLVATLNEW
;
A
#
# COMPACT_ATOMS: atom_id res chain seq x y z
N ASP A 1 -26.10 9.59 -5.96
CA ASP A 1 -25.91 10.47 -4.80
C ASP A 1 -24.46 10.38 -4.33
N GLU A 2 -23.73 11.48 -4.34
CA GLU A 2 -22.28 11.50 -4.04
C GLU A 2 -22.00 11.22 -2.56
N GLU A 3 -22.89 11.67 -1.67
CA GLU A 3 -22.78 11.43 -0.23
C GLU A 3 -22.87 9.93 0.10
N GLU A 4 -23.80 9.21 -0.53
CA GLU A 4 -23.94 7.76 -0.36
C GLU A 4 -22.75 6.99 -0.90
N LYS A 5 -22.14 7.47 -2.00
CA LYS A 5 -20.89 6.89 -2.53
C LYS A 5 -19.75 7.08 -1.52
N ARG A 6 -19.58 8.28 -0.97
CA ARG A 6 -18.57 8.57 0.05
C ARG A 6 -18.75 7.67 1.27
N LYS A 7 -19.95 7.64 1.87
CA LYS A 7 -20.25 6.80 3.04
C LYS A 7 -19.91 5.33 2.78
N ARG A 8 -20.26 4.82 1.59
CA ARG A 8 -19.97 3.44 1.20
C ARG A 8 -18.46 3.16 1.10
N VAL A 9 -17.68 4.07 0.53
CA VAL A 9 -16.22 3.91 0.42
C VAL A 9 -15.59 3.89 1.82
N LEU A 10 -15.94 4.85 2.68
CA LEU A 10 -15.40 4.94 4.03
C LEU A 10 -15.79 3.72 4.89
N ALA A 11 -17.05 3.26 4.79
CA ALA A 11 -17.51 2.07 5.49
C ALA A 11 -16.68 0.84 5.13
N LYS A 12 -16.40 0.62 3.83
CA LYS A 12 -15.55 -0.50 3.38
C LYS A 12 -14.12 -0.43 3.89
N LEU A 13 -13.56 0.78 3.98
CA LEU A 13 -12.22 0.98 4.55
C LEU A 13 -12.19 0.61 6.04
N VAL A 14 -13.21 1.04 6.80
CA VAL A 14 -13.36 0.68 8.21
C VAL A 14 -13.56 -0.82 8.41
N GLU A 15 -14.40 -1.47 7.61
CA GLU A 15 -14.58 -2.93 7.61
C GLU A 15 -13.27 -3.68 7.32
N SER A 16 -12.37 -3.06 6.55
CA SER A 16 -11.04 -3.59 6.25
C SER A 16 -9.99 -3.26 7.32
N GLY A 17 -10.38 -2.60 8.41
CA GLY A 17 -9.52 -2.26 9.55
C GLY A 17 -8.77 -0.93 9.41
N ILE A 18 -9.10 -0.09 8.42
CA ILE A 18 -8.50 1.24 8.28
C ILE A 18 -9.23 2.23 9.19
N LYS A 19 -8.48 2.95 10.03
CA LYS A 19 -9.05 4.01 10.87
C LYS A 19 -9.11 5.31 10.08
N LEU A 20 -10.28 5.95 10.07
CA LEU A 20 -10.49 7.18 9.29
C LEU A 20 -9.63 8.35 9.80
N GLU A 21 -9.28 8.34 11.09
CA GLU A 21 -8.37 9.30 11.73
C GLU A 21 -6.91 9.19 11.24
N GLU A 22 -6.54 8.09 10.58
CA GLU A 22 -5.22 7.90 9.96
C GLU A 22 -5.19 8.35 8.48
N LEU A 23 -6.32 8.82 7.94
CA LEU A 23 -6.45 9.31 6.57
C LEU A 23 -6.43 10.85 6.52
N PRO A 24 -6.03 11.46 5.40
CA PRO A 24 -6.15 12.90 5.21
C PRO A 24 -7.61 13.34 5.30
N GLN A 25 -7.87 14.41 6.05
CA GLN A 25 -9.24 14.87 6.34
C GLN A 25 -9.99 15.28 5.06
N ASP A 26 -9.32 15.93 4.13
CA ASP A 26 -9.85 16.33 2.82
C ASP A 26 -10.26 15.11 1.98
N GLU A 27 -9.51 14.01 2.07
CA GLU A 27 -9.89 12.75 1.44
C GLU A 27 -11.13 12.13 2.10
N VAL A 28 -11.22 12.17 3.43
CA VAL A 28 -12.40 11.65 4.17
C VAL A 28 -13.66 12.46 3.84
N GLU A 29 -13.54 13.78 3.73
CA GLU A 29 -14.65 14.68 3.40
C GLU A 29 -15.14 14.51 1.96
N SER A 30 -14.23 14.26 1.01
CA SER A 30 -14.57 14.00 -0.39
C SER A 30 -14.92 12.54 -0.67
N GLY A 31 -14.48 11.61 0.17
CA GLY A 31 -14.59 10.17 -0.04
C GLY A 31 -13.65 9.63 -1.13
N ASP A 32 -12.64 10.40 -1.52
CA ASP A 32 -11.70 10.07 -2.58
C ASP A 32 -10.33 10.72 -2.33
N GLY A 33 -9.29 10.17 -2.93
CA GLY A 33 -7.93 10.67 -2.77
C GLY A 33 -6.88 9.58 -2.86
N GLU A 34 -5.61 9.94 -2.72
CA GLU A 34 -4.52 9.00 -2.93
C GLU A 34 -4.55 7.88 -1.89
N ALA A 35 -4.70 8.22 -0.61
CA ALA A 35 -4.74 7.25 0.46
C ALA A 35 -5.99 6.35 0.37
N ILE A 36 -7.16 6.95 0.21
CA ILE A 36 -8.43 6.22 0.04
C ILE A 36 -8.37 5.27 -1.16
N ARG A 37 -7.87 5.72 -2.32
CA ARG A 37 -7.75 4.88 -3.51
C ARG A 37 -6.77 3.74 -3.31
N ALA A 38 -5.63 3.99 -2.68
CA ALA A 38 -4.62 2.97 -2.43
C ALA A 38 -5.15 1.86 -1.51
N PHE A 39 -5.75 2.23 -0.37
CA PHE A 39 -6.36 1.26 0.54
C PHE A 39 -7.55 0.53 -0.09
N SER A 40 -8.39 1.24 -0.86
CA SER A 40 -9.52 0.61 -1.57
C SER A 40 -9.05 -0.42 -2.59
N LYS A 41 -8.03 -0.11 -3.38
CA LYS A 41 -7.44 -1.04 -4.36
C LYS A 41 -6.87 -2.28 -3.67
N TRP A 42 -6.07 -2.09 -2.63
CA TRP A 42 -5.44 -3.18 -1.91
C TRP A 42 -6.47 -4.11 -1.26
N ASN A 43 -7.42 -3.55 -0.49
CA ASN A 43 -8.42 -4.36 0.21
C ASN A 43 -9.38 -5.04 -0.76
N GLY A 44 -9.80 -4.35 -1.83
CA GLY A 44 -10.61 -4.96 -2.88
C GLY A 44 -9.87 -6.10 -3.60
N TYR A 45 -8.56 -5.97 -3.79
CA TYR A 45 -7.74 -7.04 -4.36
C TYR A 45 -7.66 -8.26 -3.43
N LEU A 46 -7.42 -8.05 -2.13
CA LEU A 46 -7.43 -9.11 -1.13
C LEU A 46 -8.79 -9.81 -1.05
N GLU A 47 -9.89 -9.05 -1.02
CA GLU A 47 -11.24 -9.58 -1.02
C GLU A 47 -11.51 -10.44 -2.26
N SER A 48 -11.09 -9.97 -3.44
CA SER A 48 -11.20 -10.75 -4.67
C SER A 48 -10.42 -12.06 -4.59
N MET A 49 -9.18 -12.04 -4.08
CA MET A 49 -8.38 -13.26 -3.91
C MET A 49 -9.04 -14.24 -2.95
N ARG A 50 -9.57 -13.75 -1.81
CA ARG A 50 -10.34 -14.55 -0.83
C ARG A 50 -11.56 -15.21 -1.47
N ARG A 51 -12.38 -14.42 -2.19
CA ARG A 51 -13.58 -14.93 -2.86
C ARG A 51 -13.27 -16.01 -3.89
N THR A 52 -12.10 -15.95 -4.52
CA THR A 52 -11.64 -16.94 -5.50
C THR A 52 -10.86 -18.12 -4.89
N GLY A 53 -10.78 -18.23 -3.56
CA GLY A 53 -10.09 -19.33 -2.87
C GLY A 53 -8.56 -19.36 -3.10
N ARG A 54 -7.94 -18.21 -3.35
CA ARG A 54 -6.49 -18.12 -3.63
C ARG A 54 -5.68 -17.91 -2.35
N ASP A 55 -5.80 -18.81 -1.38
CA ASP A 55 -5.18 -18.67 -0.06
C ASP A 55 -3.65 -18.58 -0.11
N THR A 56 -3.00 -19.34 -0.99
CA THR A 56 -1.55 -19.24 -1.21
C THR A 56 -1.17 -17.84 -1.69
N ARG A 57 -1.96 -17.24 -2.59
CA ARG A 57 -1.69 -15.89 -3.08
C ARG A 57 -1.87 -14.86 -1.97
N LEU A 58 -2.87 -15.01 -1.10
CA LEU A 58 -3.07 -14.13 0.05
C LEU A 58 -1.86 -14.14 0.98
N LYS A 59 -1.30 -15.32 1.28
CA LYS A 59 -0.07 -15.44 2.09
C LYS A 59 1.12 -14.76 1.42
N GLN A 60 1.27 -14.89 0.11
CA GLN A 60 2.32 -14.19 -0.65
C GLN A 60 2.16 -12.65 -0.60
N LEU A 61 0.92 -12.17 -0.67
CA LEU A 61 0.62 -10.73 -0.59
C LEU A 61 0.89 -10.18 0.81
N GLU A 62 0.57 -10.95 1.85
CA GLU A 62 0.93 -10.62 3.22
C GLU A 62 2.45 -10.61 3.43
N ASP A 63 3.17 -11.60 2.91
CA ASP A 63 4.64 -11.64 2.92
C ASP A 63 5.24 -10.39 2.24
N LEU A 64 4.76 -10.02 1.05
CA LEU A 64 5.21 -8.81 0.35
C LEU A 64 5.02 -7.56 1.20
N LYS A 65 3.81 -7.37 1.76
CA LYS A 65 3.51 -6.23 2.63
C LYS A 65 4.42 -6.20 3.86
N ASN A 66 4.70 -7.37 4.45
CA ASN A 66 5.58 -7.50 5.61
C ASN A 66 7.04 -7.19 5.26
N ARG A 67 7.54 -7.62 4.10
CA ARG A 67 8.90 -7.28 3.62
C ARG A 67 9.05 -5.78 3.41
N ILE A 68 8.08 -5.13 2.77
CA ILE A 68 8.08 -3.66 2.60
C ILE A 68 8.03 -2.97 3.99
N GLY A 69 7.21 -3.47 4.91
CA GLY A 69 7.11 -2.97 6.28
C GLY A 69 8.40 -3.13 7.10
N ALA A 70 9.11 -4.24 6.91
CA ALA A 70 10.39 -4.51 7.54
C ALA A 70 11.47 -3.57 7.01
N TRP A 71 11.58 -3.41 5.69
CA TRP A 71 12.47 -2.40 5.09
C TRP A 71 12.15 -1.00 5.63
N ARG A 72 10.88 -0.61 5.66
CA ARG A 72 10.43 0.69 6.17
C ARG A 72 10.86 0.91 7.62
N SER A 73 10.65 -0.08 8.48
CA SER A 73 11.02 -0.03 9.90
C SER A 73 12.53 0.05 10.11
N GLN A 74 13.32 -0.72 9.34
CA GLN A 74 14.78 -0.67 9.40
C GLN A 74 15.33 0.67 8.94
N THR A 75 14.81 1.21 7.84
CA THR A 75 15.17 2.54 7.33
C THR A 75 14.81 3.64 8.33
N ALA A 76 13.66 3.52 8.98
CA ALA A 76 13.21 4.45 10.03
C ALA A 76 14.17 4.45 11.22
N ALA A 77 14.58 3.27 11.69
CA ALA A 77 15.54 3.12 12.77
C ALA A 77 16.91 3.73 12.40
N LYS A 78 17.42 3.46 11.19
CA LYS A 78 18.70 4.03 10.71
C LYS A 78 18.68 5.55 10.64
N SER A 79 17.58 6.12 10.18
CA SER A 79 17.41 7.56 10.00
C SER A 79 16.82 8.29 11.23
N ARG A 80 16.55 7.55 12.32
CA ARG A 80 15.94 8.06 13.56
C ARG A 80 14.64 8.85 13.31
N THR A 81 13.84 8.38 12.37
CA THR A 81 12.55 8.98 12.02
C THR A 81 11.41 7.98 12.22
N ALA A 82 10.17 8.45 12.17
CA ALA A 82 9.01 7.57 12.21
C ALA A 82 8.88 6.77 10.91
N PRO A 83 8.40 5.51 10.92
CA PRO A 83 8.14 4.74 9.71
C PRO A 83 7.30 5.50 8.66
N ALA A 84 6.29 6.27 9.10
CA ALA A 84 5.47 7.11 8.22
C ALA A 84 6.25 8.19 7.47
N ALA A 85 7.35 8.70 8.03
CA ALA A 85 8.23 9.65 7.35
C ALA A 85 9.17 8.98 6.34
N VAL A 86 9.41 7.66 6.45
CA VAL A 86 10.15 6.89 5.43
C VAL A 86 9.27 6.60 4.23
N LEU A 87 8.06 6.10 4.50
CA LEU A 87 7.06 5.73 3.51
C LEU A 87 5.69 5.77 4.19
N ALA A 88 4.71 6.44 3.60
CA ALA A 88 3.35 6.47 4.17
C ALA A 88 2.67 5.08 4.07
N ASP A 89 1.72 4.80 4.96
CA ASP A 89 1.03 3.49 4.99
C ASP A 89 0.26 3.18 3.70
N HIS A 90 -0.39 4.19 3.11
CA HIS A 90 -1.06 4.02 1.82
C HIS A 90 -0.07 3.70 0.68
N MET A 91 1.16 4.21 0.76
CA MET A 91 2.23 3.90 -0.20
C MET A 91 2.73 2.46 -0.06
N VAL A 92 2.79 1.92 1.16
CA VAL A 92 3.13 0.50 1.37
C VAL A 92 2.17 -0.40 0.61
N VAL A 93 0.86 -0.18 0.75
CA VAL A 93 -0.15 -1.02 0.09
C VAL A 93 -0.28 -0.74 -1.41
N LEU A 94 -0.03 0.50 -1.86
CA LEU A 94 0.01 0.84 -3.28
C LEU A 94 1.15 0.13 -3.99
N ILE A 95 2.35 0.15 -3.40
CA ILE A 95 3.53 -0.53 -3.93
C ILE A 95 3.31 -2.04 -3.91
N ALA A 96 2.81 -2.60 -2.80
CA ALA A 96 2.49 -4.03 -2.72
C ALA A 96 1.48 -4.46 -3.80
N TYR A 97 0.40 -3.70 -3.98
CA TYR A 97 -0.59 -3.96 -5.04
C TYR A 97 0.03 -3.90 -6.43
N THR A 98 0.84 -2.87 -6.70
CA THR A 98 1.44 -2.64 -8.01
C THR A 98 2.41 -3.76 -8.36
N THR A 99 3.36 -4.07 -7.47
CA THR A 99 4.31 -5.19 -7.64
C THR A 99 3.58 -6.51 -7.85
N ALA A 100 2.53 -6.78 -7.06
CA ALA A 100 1.74 -8.00 -7.18
C ALA A 100 0.88 -8.10 -8.47
N SER A 101 0.69 -6.99 -9.17
CA SER A 101 -0.12 -6.90 -10.39
C SER A 101 0.73 -6.83 -11.67
N MET A 102 2.05 -6.72 -11.53
CA MET A 102 2.98 -6.73 -12.66
C MET A 102 3.06 -8.12 -13.30
N LYS A 103 3.45 -8.16 -14.58
CA LYS A 103 3.68 -9.43 -15.29
C LYS A 103 4.85 -10.17 -14.62
N PRO A 104 4.77 -11.51 -14.49
CA PRO A 104 5.89 -12.30 -13.97
C PRO A 104 7.20 -11.98 -14.71
N GLY A 105 8.29 -11.82 -13.95
CA GLY A 105 9.60 -11.46 -14.49
C GLY A 105 9.83 -9.97 -14.74
N THR A 106 8.82 -9.11 -14.55
CA THR A 106 9.00 -7.65 -14.61
C THR A 106 9.72 -7.18 -13.36
N LYS A 107 10.83 -6.45 -13.52
CA LYS A 107 11.56 -5.85 -12.41
C LYS A 107 10.99 -4.48 -12.05
N VAL A 108 10.97 -4.17 -10.77
CA VAL A 108 10.73 -2.81 -10.28
C VAL A 108 12.03 -2.03 -10.39
N GLU A 109 11.97 -0.87 -11.01
CA GLU A 109 13.10 0.04 -11.13
C GLU A 109 12.97 1.24 -10.19
N ARG A 110 14.10 1.83 -9.83
CA ARG A 110 14.16 3.01 -8.95
C ARG A 110 13.28 4.15 -9.46
N ASP A 111 13.35 4.42 -10.75
CA ASP A 111 12.63 5.53 -11.37
C ASP A 111 11.12 5.35 -11.31
N ALA A 112 10.62 4.11 -11.33
CA ALA A 112 9.20 3.82 -11.15
C ALA A 112 8.74 4.16 -9.72
N LEU A 113 9.55 3.88 -8.70
CA LEU A 113 9.25 4.24 -7.31
C LEU A 113 9.30 5.76 -7.11
N TYR A 114 10.24 6.44 -7.76
CA TYR A 114 10.27 7.90 -7.76
C TYR A 114 9.08 8.51 -8.49
N ALA A 115 8.66 7.96 -9.64
CA ALA A 115 7.46 8.42 -10.32
C ALA A 115 6.21 8.22 -9.43
N ALA A 116 6.19 7.17 -8.60
CA ALA A 116 5.15 6.92 -7.62
C ALA A 116 5.24 7.80 -6.35
N GLY A 117 6.21 8.72 -6.26
CA GLY A 117 6.31 9.64 -5.12
C GLY A 117 7.17 9.15 -3.95
N VAL A 118 7.84 8.00 -4.06
CA VAL A 118 8.83 7.58 -3.05
C VAL A 118 10.00 8.56 -3.11
N ARG A 119 10.34 9.20 -1.98
CA ARG A 119 11.42 10.20 -1.88
C ARG A 119 12.34 9.82 -0.73
N ASN A 120 13.04 8.70 -0.86
CA ASN A 120 13.93 8.18 0.17
C ASN A 120 15.32 7.84 -0.42
N ARG A 121 16.40 8.20 0.29
CA ARG A 121 17.77 7.89 -0.12
C ARG A 121 18.08 6.39 -0.11
N GLU A 122 17.36 5.63 0.71
CA GLU A 122 17.47 4.18 0.84
C GLU A 122 16.53 3.41 -0.11
N VAL A 123 16.00 4.08 -1.16
CA VAL A 123 15.05 3.48 -2.13
C VAL A 123 15.62 2.22 -2.80
N ASP A 124 16.94 2.10 -2.92
CA ASP A 124 17.59 0.93 -3.50
C ASP A 124 17.34 -0.34 -2.67
N GLY A 125 17.26 -0.20 -1.35
CA GLY A 125 16.88 -1.30 -0.47
C GLY A 125 15.43 -1.75 -0.71
N LEU A 126 14.53 -0.81 -1.03
CA LEU A 126 13.16 -1.15 -1.40
C LEU A 126 13.11 -1.85 -2.77
N VAL A 127 13.86 -1.34 -3.76
CA VAL A 127 13.98 -1.99 -5.08
C VAL A 127 14.46 -3.43 -4.95
N ALA A 128 15.49 -3.69 -4.14
CA ALA A 128 15.97 -5.04 -3.87
C ALA A 128 14.88 -5.91 -3.22
N THR A 129 14.24 -5.39 -2.17
CA THR A 129 13.15 -6.08 -1.45
C THR A 129 12.01 -6.50 -2.38
N LEU A 130 11.63 -5.65 -3.34
CA LEU A 130 10.54 -5.92 -4.28
C LEU A 130 10.91 -6.91 -5.37
N ASN A 131 12.18 -6.94 -5.80
CA ASN A 131 12.65 -7.83 -6.87
C ASN A 131 13.06 -9.22 -6.37
N GLU A 132 13.26 -9.39 -5.06
CA GLU A 132 13.53 -10.68 -4.39
C GLU A 132 12.25 -11.44 -3.99
N TRP A 133 11.08 -10.83 -4.11
CA TRP A 133 9.78 -11.45 -3.87
C TRP A 133 9.20 -12.02 -5.17
#